data_AF-A0A493T0Z5-F1
#
_entry.id   AF-A0A493T0Z5-F1
#
_cell.length_a   1.000
_cell.length_b   1.000
_cell.length_c   1.000
_cell.angle_alpha   90.00
_cell.angle_beta   90.00
_cell.angle_gamma   90.00
#
_symmetry.space_group_name_H-M   'P 1'
#
loop_
_entity.id
_entity.type
_entity.pdbx_description
1 polymer ?
#
loop_
_entity_poly.entity_id
_entity_poly.type
_entity_poly.pdbx_seq_one_letter_code
_entity_poly.pdbx_strand_id
1 'polypeptide(L)'
;MAARTLRALCRPRLLAAGFSRRAAAGAEFRSAYSLDKLYPPRGGDTGDTGSLGVPGDRLTVSYSRSSGPGGQNVNKVNTKAEVRFHLASADWIPEAVRQKMASMHKNKINRAGELIVNSEESRYQMRNLAICLEKIRVMVTEATEKPKVMSKETAQELIARVEKMNRERLRQKKIHSNIKQSRKADFD
;
A
#
# COMPACT_ATOMS: atom_id res chain seq x y z
N MET A 1 71.64 14.52 28.53
CA MET A 1 71.87 13.95 27.18
C MET A 1 70.57 13.98 26.41
N ALA A 2 70.49 14.89 25.44
CA ALA A 2 69.29 15.15 24.65
C ALA A 2 69.26 14.23 23.42
N ALA A 3 68.13 13.57 23.17
CA ALA A 3 67.82 13.00 21.87
C ALA A 3 66.37 13.38 21.52
N ARG A 4 66.26 14.54 20.85
CA ARG A 4 65.08 15.00 20.12
C ARG A 4 64.96 14.17 18.84
N THR A 5 63.84 13.49 18.62
CA THR A 5 63.43 13.06 17.28
C THR A 5 62.04 13.61 17.00
N LEU A 6 62.04 14.76 16.33
CA LEU A 6 60.87 15.36 15.68
C LEU A 6 60.49 14.49 14.48
N ARG A 7 59.33 13.82 14.52
CA ARG A 7 58.67 13.34 13.31
C ARG A 7 57.51 14.27 13.01
N ALA A 8 57.84 15.31 12.26
CA ALA A 8 56.92 16.29 11.72
C ALA A 8 56.00 15.65 10.66
N LEU A 9 54.72 15.97 10.79
CA LEU A 9 53.80 16.36 9.73
C LEU A 9 53.71 15.47 8.48
N CYS A 10 52.66 14.65 8.42
CA CYS A 10 51.78 14.63 7.25
C CYS A 10 50.43 13.99 7.61
N ARG A 11 49.47 14.81 8.05
CA ARG A 11 48.04 14.45 8.03
C ARG A 11 47.53 14.77 6.62
N PRO A 12 47.05 13.79 5.83
CA PRO A 12 46.36 14.13 4.60
C PRO A 12 45.02 14.76 4.96
N ARG A 13 44.89 16.05 4.62
CA ARG A 13 43.67 16.84 4.67
C ARG A 13 42.69 16.19 3.67
N LEU A 14 41.68 15.48 4.16
CA LEU A 14 40.55 15.02 3.34
C LEU A 14 39.79 16.24 2.85
N LEU A 15 40.18 16.74 1.68
CA LEU A 15 39.38 17.66 0.90
C LEU A 15 38.17 16.88 0.37
N ALA A 16 36.98 17.34 0.74
CA ALA A 16 35.74 17.00 0.08
C ALA A 16 35.84 17.38 -1.41
N ALA A 17 36.26 16.43 -2.23
CA ALA A 17 36.11 16.54 -3.66
C ALA A 17 34.64 16.28 -3.96
N GLY A 18 33.90 17.36 -4.23
CA GLY A 18 32.68 17.24 -5.01
C GLY A 18 33.01 16.43 -6.26
N PHE A 19 32.26 15.35 -6.48
CA PHE A 19 32.27 14.59 -7.73
C PHE A 19 31.74 15.49 -8.86
N SER A 20 32.52 16.51 -9.21
CA SER A 20 32.49 17.10 -10.53
C SER A 20 32.91 15.99 -11.47
N ARG A 21 31.94 15.48 -12.22
CA ARG A 21 32.16 14.60 -13.36
C ARG A 21 33.08 15.34 -14.32
N ARG A 22 34.40 15.16 -14.17
CA ARG A 22 35.33 15.36 -15.28
C ARG A 22 34.92 14.34 -16.32
N ALA A 23 34.22 14.83 -17.33
CA ALA A 23 34.00 14.12 -18.57
C ALA A 23 35.37 13.61 -19.04
N ALA A 24 35.55 12.30 -19.02
CA ALA A 24 36.62 11.67 -19.75
C ALA A 24 36.40 12.04 -21.22
N ALA A 25 37.17 12.98 -21.74
CA ALA A 25 37.29 13.22 -23.17
C ALA A 25 38.09 12.08 -23.79
N GLY A 26 37.52 10.87 -23.74
CA GLY A 26 37.85 9.78 -24.64
C GLY A 26 36.79 9.81 -25.73
N ALA A 27 37.20 9.87 -26.99
CA ALA A 27 36.30 9.79 -28.12
C ALA A 27 35.59 8.43 -28.11
N GLU A 28 34.41 8.35 -27.50
CA GLU A 28 33.54 7.18 -27.61
C GLU A 28 33.18 6.99 -29.09
N PHE A 29 33.51 5.83 -29.65
CA PHE A 29 33.20 5.49 -31.03
C PHE A 29 31.69 5.56 -31.26
N ARG A 30 31.24 6.52 -32.08
CA ARG A 30 29.81 6.69 -32.41
C ARG A 30 29.51 6.04 -33.76
N SER A 31 28.89 4.86 -33.72
CA SER A 31 28.40 4.20 -34.93
C SER A 31 27.13 4.88 -35.48
N ALA A 32 26.67 4.46 -36.66
CA ALA A 32 25.35 4.86 -37.17
C ALA A 32 24.21 4.37 -36.25
N TYR A 33 24.45 3.32 -35.48
CA TYR A 33 23.50 2.68 -34.56
C TYR A 33 23.74 3.04 -33.08
N SER A 34 24.39 4.17 -32.78
CA SER A 34 24.57 4.63 -31.40
C SER A 34 23.21 4.96 -30.76
N LEU A 35 23.05 4.67 -29.46
CA LEU A 35 21.80 4.89 -28.71
C LEU A 35 21.25 6.32 -28.90
N ASP A 36 22.13 7.33 -28.88
CA ASP A 36 21.76 8.74 -29.09
C ASP A 36 21.13 9.04 -30.46
N LYS A 37 21.46 8.26 -31.49
CA LYS A 37 20.94 8.41 -32.86
C LYS A 37 19.65 7.64 -33.07
N LEU A 38 19.56 6.44 -32.48
CA LEU A 38 18.36 5.60 -32.57
C LEU A 38 17.23 6.14 -31.69
N TYR A 39 17.56 6.70 -30.53
CA TYR A 39 16.62 7.30 -29.58
C TYR A 39 17.08 8.73 -29.24
N PRO A 40 16.88 9.70 -30.16
CA PRO A 40 17.17 11.08 -29.84
C PRO A 40 16.31 11.51 -28.64
N PRO A 41 16.88 12.22 -27.64
CA PRO A 41 16.11 12.67 -26.50
C PRO A 41 14.99 13.59 -26.99
N ARG A 42 13.75 13.12 -26.94
CA ARG A 42 12.58 13.99 -27.14
C ARG A 42 12.58 14.94 -25.96
N GLY A 43 12.76 16.24 -26.20
CA GLY A 43 12.73 17.24 -25.14
C GLY A 43 11.46 17.09 -24.30
N GLY A 44 11.59 16.60 -23.06
CA GLY A 44 10.44 16.34 -22.19
C GLY A 44 10.56 15.21 -21.17
N ASP A 45 11.64 14.42 -21.12
CA ASP A 45 11.80 13.35 -20.11
C ASP A 45 12.26 13.85 -18.73
N THR A 46 11.77 15.01 -18.28
CA THR A 46 11.60 15.21 -16.82
C THR A 46 10.34 14.45 -16.42
N GLY A 47 10.45 13.12 -16.44
CA GLY A 47 9.39 12.22 -16.03
C GLY A 47 9.12 12.39 -14.55
N ASP A 48 8.22 13.32 -14.21
CA ASP A 48 7.19 13.18 -13.18
C ASP A 48 6.44 14.51 -13.12
N THR A 49 5.31 14.63 -13.81
CA THR A 49 4.45 15.81 -13.65
C THR A 49 3.00 15.38 -13.71
N GLY A 50 2.41 15.20 -12.54
CA GLY A 50 0.96 15.19 -12.35
C GLY A 50 0.29 13.84 -12.14
N SER A 51 1.03 12.73 -12.10
CA SER A 51 0.43 11.51 -11.56
C SER A 51 0.35 11.66 -10.03
N LEU A 52 -0.77 11.27 -9.42
CA LEU A 52 -0.91 11.12 -7.96
C LEU A 52 -0.04 9.94 -7.50
N GLY A 53 1.26 10.04 -7.74
CA GLY A 53 2.27 9.07 -7.37
C GLY A 53 2.38 9.07 -5.86
N VAL A 54 2.23 7.89 -5.26
CA VAL A 54 2.40 7.74 -3.82
C VAL A 54 3.89 7.93 -3.51
N PRO A 55 4.30 8.99 -2.79
CA PRO A 55 5.70 9.23 -2.51
C PRO A 55 6.22 8.17 -1.54
N GLY A 56 7.24 7.41 -1.96
CA GLY A 56 7.84 6.35 -1.15
C GLY A 56 8.39 6.85 0.18
N ASP A 57 8.93 8.07 0.20
CA ASP A 57 9.61 8.64 1.38
C ASP A 57 8.66 8.99 2.53
N ARG A 58 7.36 9.14 2.25
CA ARG A 58 6.35 9.48 3.27
C ARG A 58 5.61 8.24 3.81
N LEU A 59 5.94 7.06 3.31
CA LEU A 59 5.37 5.80 3.75
C LEU A 59 6.32 5.13 4.75
N THR A 60 5.78 4.75 5.91
CA THR A 60 6.52 3.88 6.83
C THR A 60 6.24 2.44 6.45
N VAL A 61 7.27 1.72 6.00
CA VAL A 61 7.19 0.30 5.66
C VAL A 61 7.83 -0.53 6.76
N SER A 62 7.09 -1.49 7.31
CA SER A 62 7.57 -2.45 8.28
C SER A 62 7.35 -3.88 7.79
N TYR A 63 8.32 -4.75 8.03
CA TYR A 63 8.22 -6.16 7.69
C TYR A 63 8.06 -7.01 8.95
N SER A 64 7.12 -7.94 8.94
CA SER A 64 6.85 -8.87 10.03
C SER A 64 6.77 -10.30 9.52
N ARG A 65 6.64 -11.25 10.45
CA ARG A 65 6.33 -12.64 10.12
C ARG A 65 4.88 -12.75 9.66
N SER A 66 4.60 -13.66 8.72
CA SER A 66 3.23 -13.99 8.31
C SER A 66 2.57 -14.91 9.34
N SER A 67 1.24 -14.90 9.43
CA SER A 67 0.50 -15.72 10.41
C SER A 67 0.05 -17.09 9.87
N GLY A 68 0.64 -17.55 8.77
CA GLY A 68 0.23 -18.77 8.07
C GLY A 68 0.55 -20.07 8.83
N PRO A 69 -0.02 -21.21 8.39
CA PRO A 69 0.24 -22.51 9.01
C PRO A 69 1.74 -22.79 9.04
N GLY A 70 2.23 -23.14 10.24
CA GLY A 70 3.64 -23.19 10.59
C GLY A 70 4.49 -23.98 9.60
N GLY A 71 5.56 -23.36 9.13
CA GLY A 71 6.55 -23.94 8.23
C GLY A 71 7.89 -23.23 8.35
N GLN A 72 8.94 -23.82 7.79
CA GLN A 72 10.31 -23.30 7.91
C GLN A 72 10.45 -21.84 7.45
N ASN A 73 9.71 -21.45 6.40
CA ASN A 73 9.73 -20.08 5.89
C ASN A 73 8.97 -19.09 6.77
N VAL A 74 7.83 -19.49 7.35
CA VAL A 74 6.97 -18.63 8.19
C VAL A 74 7.69 -18.21 9.47
N ASN A 75 8.44 -19.13 10.08
CA ASN A 75 9.14 -18.88 11.33
C ASN A 75 10.46 -18.11 11.15
N LYS A 76 11.06 -18.18 9.96
CA LYS A 76 12.42 -17.64 9.71
C LYS A 76 12.43 -16.33 8.95
N VAL A 77 11.47 -16.09 8.05
CA VAL A 77 11.53 -14.95 7.11
C VAL A 77 10.40 -13.97 7.39
N ASN A 78 10.76 -12.68 7.51
CA ASN A 78 9.79 -11.60 7.64
C ASN A 78 9.21 -11.26 6.26
N THR A 79 8.22 -12.04 5.82
CA THR A 79 7.62 -11.89 4.49
C THR A 79 6.46 -10.91 4.46
N LYS A 80 5.72 -10.75 5.55
CA LYS A 80 4.56 -9.86 5.63
C LYS A 80 5.03 -8.41 5.54
N ALA A 81 4.44 -7.65 4.62
CA ALA A 81 4.71 -6.22 4.47
C ALA A 81 3.53 -5.43 5.03
N GLU A 82 3.84 -4.43 5.83
CA GLU A 82 2.89 -3.47 6.39
C GLU A 82 3.33 -2.07 5.99
N VAL A 83 2.40 -1.30 5.44
CA VAL A 83 2.59 0.08 5.02
C VAL A 83 1.68 0.95 5.87
N ARG A 84 2.28 1.97 6.49
CA ARG A 84 1.61 2.91 7.39
C ARG A 84 1.88 4.33 6.94
N PHE A 85 0.85 5.16 6.97
CA PHE A 85 1.02 6.60 6.80
C PHE A 85 -0.11 7.37 7.49
N HIS A 86 0.19 8.59 7.91
CA HIS A 86 -0.79 9.47 8.54
C HIS A 86 -1.68 10.11 7.47
N LEU A 87 -2.99 9.84 7.52
CA LEU A 87 -3.92 10.32 6.50
C LEU A 87 -4.04 11.85 6.51
N ALA A 88 -4.10 12.47 7.68
CA ALA A 88 -4.30 13.92 7.77
C ALA A 88 -3.08 14.73 7.33
N SER A 89 -1.86 14.20 7.44
CA SER A 89 -0.62 14.87 6.99
C SER A 89 -0.23 14.56 5.54
N ALA A 90 -1.05 13.81 4.81
CA ALA A 90 -0.75 13.42 3.44
C ALA A 90 -1.12 14.54 2.45
N ASP A 91 -0.18 15.46 2.20
CA ASP A 91 -0.37 16.60 1.26
C ASP A 91 -0.60 16.16 -0.20
N TRP A 92 -0.13 14.96 -0.55
CA TRP A 92 -0.26 14.39 -1.89
C TRP A 92 -1.67 13.86 -2.19
N ILE A 93 -2.56 13.84 -1.19
CA ILE A 93 -3.97 13.46 -1.36
C ILE A 93 -4.87 14.70 -1.16
N PRO A 94 -5.78 15.01 -2.10
CA PRO A 94 -6.77 16.07 -1.91
C PRO A 94 -7.61 15.88 -0.63
N GLU A 95 -7.90 16.97 0.09
CA GLU A 95 -8.66 16.94 1.35
C GLU A 95 -10.00 16.19 1.22
N ALA A 96 -10.75 16.41 0.12
CA ALA A 96 -12.01 15.72 -0.14
C ALA A 96 -11.85 14.19 -0.22
N VAL A 97 -10.75 13.72 -0.79
CA VAL A 97 -10.43 12.28 -0.88
C VAL A 97 -10.01 11.75 0.49
N ARG A 98 -9.21 12.52 1.27
CA ARG A 98 -8.81 12.14 2.64
C ARG A 98 -10.03 11.92 3.55
N GLN A 99 -11.00 12.83 3.52
CA GLN A 99 -12.22 12.72 4.33
C GLN A 99 -13.08 11.51 3.94
N LYS A 100 -13.20 11.24 2.63
CA LYS A 100 -13.90 10.04 2.14
C LYS A 100 -13.19 8.76 2.54
N MET A 101 -11.87 8.70 2.38
CA MET A 101 -11.07 7.55 2.81
C MET A 101 -11.21 7.28 4.30
N ALA A 102 -11.19 8.33 5.13
CA ALA A 102 -11.41 8.22 6.57
C ALA A 102 -12.79 7.61 6.90
N SER A 103 -13.81 7.96 6.13
CA SER A 103 -15.18 7.44 6.29
C SER A 103 -15.32 6.00 5.80
N MET A 104 -14.76 5.67 4.63
CA MET A 104 -14.86 4.34 3.99
C MET A 104 -13.99 3.30 4.69
N HIS A 105 -12.78 3.66 5.10
CA HIS A 105 -11.79 2.76 5.67
C HIS A 105 -11.56 2.98 7.16
N LYS A 106 -12.58 3.42 7.90
CA LYS A 106 -12.54 3.63 9.35
C LYS A 106 -11.98 2.44 10.14
N ASN A 107 -12.22 1.21 9.67
CA ASN A 107 -11.77 -0.01 10.33
C ASN A 107 -10.25 -0.25 10.22
N LYS A 108 -9.57 0.43 9.29
CA LYS A 108 -8.13 0.29 9.03
C LYS A 108 -7.31 1.45 9.61
N ILE A 109 -7.95 2.36 10.33
CA ILE A 109 -7.33 3.58 10.87
C ILE A 109 -7.10 3.41 12.37
N ASN A 110 -5.87 3.71 12.80
CA ASN A 110 -5.50 3.74 14.21
C ASN A 110 -6.09 4.96 14.94
N ARG A 111 -6.07 4.93 16.27
CA ARG A 111 -6.45 6.08 17.11
C ARG A 111 -5.61 7.34 16.82
N ALA A 112 -4.38 7.15 16.35
CA ALA A 112 -3.47 8.22 15.94
C ALA A 112 -3.76 8.77 14.52
N GLY A 113 -4.77 8.28 13.79
CA GLY A 113 -5.09 8.75 12.43
C GLY A 113 -4.22 8.14 11.32
N GLU A 114 -3.48 7.08 11.62
CA GLU A 114 -2.65 6.36 10.65
C GLU A 114 -3.46 5.26 9.96
N LEU A 115 -3.39 5.22 8.63
CA LEU A 115 -3.93 4.12 7.85
C LEU A 115 -2.92 2.99 7.78
N ILE A 116 -3.33 1.78 8.16
CA ILE A 116 -2.51 0.58 8.06
C ILE A 116 -3.01 -0.29 6.90
N VAL A 117 -2.11 -0.65 5.99
CA VAL A 117 -2.37 -1.61 4.92
C VAL A 117 -1.31 -2.69 4.95
N ASN A 118 -1.72 -3.95 5.03
CA ASN A 118 -0.81 -5.09 5.06
C ASN A 118 -1.15 -6.14 3.98
N SER A 119 -0.14 -6.95 3.65
CA SER A 119 -0.27 -8.07 2.73
C SER A 119 0.71 -9.19 3.09
N GLU A 120 0.24 -10.43 3.02
CA GLU A 120 1.03 -11.64 3.29
C GLU A 120 0.75 -12.77 2.26
N GLU A 121 0.30 -12.39 1.05
CA GLU A 121 -0.11 -13.31 -0.01
C GLU A 121 1.06 -14.11 -0.61
N SER A 122 2.27 -13.54 -0.61
CA SER A 122 3.45 -14.17 -1.20
C SER A 122 4.56 -14.43 -0.19
N ARG A 123 5.46 -15.36 -0.56
CA ARG A 123 6.72 -15.62 0.16
C ARG A 123 7.78 -14.52 -0.01
N TYR A 124 7.58 -13.59 -0.95
CA TYR A 124 8.55 -12.53 -1.26
C TYR A 124 8.10 -11.17 -0.70
N GLN A 125 8.95 -10.54 0.11
CA GLN A 125 8.66 -9.24 0.74
C GLN A 125 8.35 -8.13 -0.28
N MET A 126 9.09 -8.09 -1.40
CA MET A 126 8.92 -7.08 -2.45
C MET A 126 7.57 -7.22 -3.16
N ARG A 127 7.10 -8.46 -3.37
CA ARG A 127 5.78 -8.71 -3.95
C ARG A 127 4.68 -8.27 -2.99
N ASN A 128 4.83 -8.56 -1.69
CA ASN A 128 3.85 -8.12 -0.69
C ASN A 128 3.80 -6.59 -0.56
N LEU A 129 4.94 -5.90 -0.63
CA LEU A 129 4.99 -4.44 -0.67
C LEU A 129 4.26 -3.90 -1.91
N ALA A 130 4.52 -4.45 -3.10
CA ALA A 130 3.84 -4.03 -4.32
C ALA A 130 2.32 -4.20 -4.22
N ILE A 131 1.85 -5.31 -3.63
CA ILE A 131 0.44 -5.54 -3.38
C ILE A 131 -0.13 -4.51 -2.38
N CYS A 132 0.61 -4.14 -1.33
CA CYS A 132 0.17 -3.08 -0.41
C CYS A 132 0.01 -1.73 -1.12
N LEU A 133 0.97 -1.36 -1.98
CA LEU A 133 0.89 -0.13 -2.76
C LEU A 133 -0.30 -0.15 -3.73
N GLU A 134 -0.55 -1.29 -4.38
CA GLU A 134 -1.69 -1.45 -5.27
C GLU A 134 -3.02 -1.34 -4.51
N LYS A 135 -3.12 -1.94 -3.32
CA LYS A 135 -4.27 -1.77 -2.43
C LYS A 135 -4.50 -0.31 -2.07
N ILE A 136 -3.44 0.45 -1.79
CA ILE A 136 -3.54 1.90 -1.51
C ILE A 136 -4.06 2.65 -2.74
N ARG A 137 -3.52 2.35 -3.93
CA ARG A 137 -4.00 2.95 -5.19
C ARG A 137 -5.50 2.72 -5.36
N VAL A 138 -5.96 1.48 -5.29
CA VAL A 138 -7.37 1.11 -5.41
C VAL A 138 -8.24 1.89 -4.42
N MET A 139 -7.83 1.98 -3.14
CA MET A 139 -8.56 2.76 -2.13
C MET A 139 -8.66 4.26 -2.48
N VAL A 140 -7.59 4.83 -3.03
CA VAL A 140 -7.58 6.22 -3.49
C VAL A 140 -8.48 6.39 -4.71
N THR A 141 -8.48 5.45 -5.67
CA THR A 141 -9.35 5.48 -6.85
C THR A 141 -10.82 5.40 -6.44
N GLU A 142 -11.17 4.47 -5.55
CA GLU A 142 -12.53 4.30 -5.01
C GLU A 142 -13.03 5.56 -4.28
N ALA A 143 -12.15 6.20 -3.50
CA ALA A 143 -12.51 7.44 -2.81
C ALA A 143 -12.64 8.64 -3.77
N THR A 144 -11.88 8.63 -4.86
CA THR A 144 -11.96 9.65 -5.91
C THR A 144 -13.24 9.49 -6.72
N GLU A 145 -13.64 8.25 -7.00
CA GLU A 145 -14.87 7.95 -7.71
C GLU A 145 -16.09 8.54 -6.97
N LYS A 146 -16.97 9.19 -7.73
CA LYS A 146 -18.22 9.71 -7.16
C LYS A 146 -19.15 8.51 -6.94
N PRO A 147 -19.81 8.41 -5.77
CA PRO A 147 -20.75 7.32 -5.54
C PRO A 147 -21.80 7.34 -6.66
N LYS A 148 -21.95 6.20 -7.33
CA LYS A 148 -22.95 6.04 -8.38
C LYS A 148 -24.32 6.25 -7.74
N VAL A 149 -25.02 7.29 -8.18
CA VAL A 149 -26.37 7.59 -7.68
C VAL A 149 -27.26 6.45 -8.16
N MET A 150 -27.72 5.62 -7.22
CA MET A 150 -28.68 4.56 -7.52
C MET A 150 -30.01 5.20 -7.90
N SER A 151 -30.69 4.67 -8.93
CA SER A 151 -32.05 5.13 -9.22
C SER A 151 -32.98 4.76 -8.06
N LYS A 152 -34.05 5.54 -7.89
CA LYS A 152 -35.04 5.32 -6.82
C LYS A 152 -35.66 3.92 -6.89
N GLU A 153 -35.87 3.43 -8.11
CA GLU A 153 -36.42 2.09 -8.38
C GLU A 153 -35.47 1.00 -7.87
N THR A 154 -34.18 1.08 -8.18
CA THR A 154 -33.21 0.07 -7.72
C THR A 154 -33.08 0.07 -6.19
N ALA A 155 -33.23 1.23 -5.54
CA ALA A 155 -33.25 1.31 -4.08
C ALA A 155 -34.48 0.60 -3.48
N GLN A 156 -35.66 0.76 -4.09
CA GLN A 156 -36.89 0.08 -3.66
C GLN A 156 -36.79 -1.44 -3.85
N GLU A 157 -36.24 -1.91 -4.97
CA GLU A 157 -36.01 -3.33 -5.22
C GLU A 157 -35.08 -3.97 -4.18
N LEU A 158 -34.03 -3.26 -3.78
CA LEU A 158 -33.12 -3.72 -2.72
C LEU A 158 -33.84 -3.87 -1.38
N ILE A 159 -34.69 -2.92 -1.01
CA ILE A 159 -35.49 -2.98 0.22
C ILE A 159 -36.42 -4.20 0.18
N ALA A 160 -37.17 -4.37 -0.92
CA ALA A 160 -38.08 -5.50 -1.09
C ALA A 160 -37.35 -6.85 -1.01
N ARG A 161 -36.13 -6.94 -1.55
CA ARG A 161 -35.29 -8.14 -1.49
C ARG A 161 -34.90 -8.49 -0.05
N VAL A 162 -34.48 -7.51 0.74
CA VAL A 162 -34.10 -7.69 2.14
C VAL A 162 -35.32 -8.12 2.97
N GLU A 163 -36.47 -7.50 2.76
CA GLU A 163 -37.72 -7.86 3.43
C GLU A 163 -38.15 -9.30 3.13
N LYS A 164 -38.05 -9.71 1.86
CA LYS A 164 -38.32 -11.09 1.44
C LYS A 164 -37.40 -12.08 2.14
N MET A 165 -36.09 -11.82 2.16
CA MET A 165 -35.13 -12.67 2.87
C MET A 165 -35.43 -12.78 4.37
N ASN A 166 -35.78 -11.66 5.02
CA ASN A 166 -36.15 -11.65 6.43
C ASN A 166 -37.42 -12.46 6.71
N ARG A 167 -38.42 -12.36 5.82
CA ARG A 167 -39.68 -13.11 5.91
C ARG A 167 -39.44 -14.62 5.77
N GLU A 168 -38.61 -15.02 4.81
CA GLU A 168 -38.22 -16.43 4.62
C GLU A 168 -37.47 -16.98 5.84
N ARG A 169 -36.51 -16.21 6.39
CA ARG A 169 -35.80 -16.58 7.61
C ARG A 169 -36.75 -16.79 8.79
N LEU A 170 -37.74 -15.90 8.99
CA LEU A 170 -38.74 -16.03 10.04
C LEU A 170 -39.66 -17.24 9.82
N ARG A 171 -40.06 -17.51 8.57
CA ARG A 171 -40.85 -18.69 8.22
C ARG A 171 -40.11 -19.98 8.55
N GLN A 172 -38.83 -20.08 8.18
CA GLN A 172 -37.99 -21.23 8.51
C GLN A 172 -37.87 -21.43 10.02
N LYS A 173 -37.67 -20.35 10.80
CA LYS A 173 -37.65 -20.42 12.26
C LYS A 173 -38.98 -20.94 12.84
N LYS A 174 -40.12 -20.47 12.33
CA LYS A 174 -41.45 -20.94 12.76
C LYS A 174 -41.66 -22.42 12.46
N ILE A 175 -41.32 -22.86 11.24
CA ILE A 175 -41.39 -24.28 10.85
C ILE A 175 -40.53 -25.13 11.78
N HIS A 176 -39.29 -24.71 12.03
CA HIS A 176 -38.39 -25.44 12.91
C HIS A 176 -38.88 -25.48 14.37
N SER A 177 -39.50 -24.39 14.87
CA SER A 177 -40.14 -24.36 16.18
C SER A 177 -41.30 -25.35 16.26
N ASN A 178 -42.19 -25.36 15.28
CA ASN A 178 -43.32 -26.28 15.23
C ASN A 178 -42.87 -27.74 15.19
N ILE A 179 -41.85 -28.06 14.37
CA ILE A 179 -41.26 -29.40 14.32
C ILE A 179 -40.67 -29.81 15.68
N LYS A 180 -40.06 -28.89 16.42
CA LYS A 180 -39.53 -29.17 17.76
C LYS A 180 -40.65 -29.41 18.77
N GLN A 181 -41.72 -28.61 18.71
CA GLN A 181 -42.89 -28.77 19.58
C GLN A 181 -43.58 -30.10 19.31
N SER A 182 -43.79 -30.47 18.05
CA SER A 182 -44.43 -31.75 17.68
C SER A 182 -43.61 -32.99 18.03
N ARG A 183 -42.31 -32.83 18.36
CA ARG A 183 -41.43 -33.91 18.83
C ARG A 183 -41.41 -34.07 20.34
N LYS A 184 -41.98 -33.13 21.11
CA LYS A 184 -42.14 -33.35 22.55
C LYS A 184 -43.22 -34.42 22.73
N ALA A 185 -42.87 -35.52 23.38
CA ALA A 185 -43.86 -36.45 23.90
C ALA A 185 -44.54 -35.80 25.11
N ASP A 186 -45.86 -35.78 25.12
CA ASP A 186 -46.62 -35.45 26.32
C ASP A 186 -46.45 -36.64 27.29
N PHE A 187 -45.77 -36.38 28.40
CA PHE A 187 -45.73 -37.29 29.54
C PHE A 187 -46.82 -36.83 30.51
N ASP A 188 -47.92 -37.57 30.54
CA ASP A 188 -48.96 -37.51 31.59
C ASP A 188 -48.50 -38.27 32.85
#